data_AF-A0A161QC02-F1
#
_entry.id   AF-A0A161QC02-F1
#
_cell.length_a   1.000
_cell.length_b   1.000
_cell.length_c   1.000
_cell.angle_alpha   90.00
_cell.angle_beta   90.00
_cell.angle_gamma   90.00
#
_symmetry.space_group_name_H-M   'P 1'
#
loop_
_entity.id
_entity.type
_entity.pdbx_description
1 polymer ?
#
loop_
_entity_poly.entity_id
_entity_poly.type
_entity_poly.pdbx_seq_one_letter_code
_entity_poly.pdbx_strand_id
1 'polypeptide(L)'
;MINTVKRELPEYIEGYGKVKPFIGAYENIGEVKKTSVKIKSVKPGENKVLPSLRDALLKCGIEDGKTLSFHHHLRNGDYVLNMVLEEVAKLGIKDIKVAASSIFPCHAPLVEHIKNGVVTQIYTNLYVGTCR
;
A
#
# COMPACT_ATOMS: atom_id res chain seq x y z
N MET A 1 -18.04 -20.02 -6.91
CA MET A 1 -18.88 -19.25 -7.85
C MET A 1 -18.19 -19.13 -9.22
N ILE A 2 -18.94 -18.99 -10.32
CA ILE A 2 -18.37 -18.83 -11.69
C ILE A 2 -18.72 -17.43 -12.21
N ASN A 3 -17.76 -16.73 -12.82
CA ASN A 3 -17.98 -15.41 -13.40
C ASN A 3 -18.43 -15.47 -14.88
N THR A 4 -18.77 -14.32 -15.50
CA THR A 4 -19.28 -14.27 -16.88
C THR A 4 -18.29 -14.79 -17.94
N VAL A 5 -16.99 -14.81 -17.63
CA VAL A 5 -15.93 -15.38 -18.50
C VAL A 5 -15.56 -16.82 -18.13
N LYS A 6 -16.45 -17.52 -17.41
CA LYS A 6 -16.33 -18.94 -17.01
C LYS A 6 -15.11 -19.26 -16.13
N ARG A 7 -14.67 -18.31 -15.30
CA ARG A 7 -13.64 -18.56 -14.27
C ARG A 7 -14.29 -18.89 -12.93
N GLU A 8 -13.79 -19.94 -12.29
CA GLU A 8 -14.14 -20.30 -10.93
C GLU A 8 -13.45 -19.36 -9.93
N LEU A 9 -14.22 -18.85 -8.98
CA LEU A 9 -13.79 -17.96 -7.92
C LEU A 9 -14.34 -18.47 -6.58
N PRO A 10 -13.59 -18.35 -5.47
CA PRO A 10 -14.12 -18.58 -4.14
C PRO A 10 -15.17 -17.51 -3.79
N GLU A 11 -16.08 -17.80 -2.87
CA GLU A 11 -17.09 -16.83 -2.42
C GLU A 11 -16.50 -15.79 -1.45
N TYR A 12 -15.44 -16.16 -0.74
CA TYR A 12 -14.76 -15.35 0.26
C TYR A 12 -13.25 -15.61 0.21
N ILE A 13 -12.47 -14.56 0.41
CA ILE A 13 -11.01 -14.62 0.53
C ILE A 13 -10.63 -13.88 1.82
N GLU A 14 -9.85 -14.51 2.68
CA GLU A 14 -9.36 -13.88 3.92
C GLU A 14 -8.57 -12.59 3.60
N GLY A 15 -8.83 -11.51 4.33
CA GLY A 15 -8.22 -10.19 4.09
C GLY A 15 -8.77 -9.41 2.90
N TYR A 16 -9.43 -10.05 1.93
CA TYR A 16 -10.09 -9.39 0.79
C TYR A 16 -11.62 -9.26 0.99
N GLY A 17 -12.24 -10.22 1.67
CA GLY A 17 -13.66 -10.28 1.95
C GLY A 17 -14.47 -11.05 0.90
N LYS A 18 -15.76 -10.72 0.78
CA LYS A 18 -16.67 -11.35 -0.18
C LYS A 18 -16.23 -11.01 -1.60
N VAL A 19 -16.03 -12.03 -2.44
CA VAL A 19 -15.56 -11.84 -3.80
C VAL A 19 -16.63 -11.21 -4.67
N LYS A 20 -16.27 -10.12 -5.37
CA LYS A 20 -17.11 -9.49 -6.38
C LYS A 20 -16.69 -10.01 -7.76
N PRO A 21 -17.44 -10.95 -8.37
CA PRO A 21 -17.09 -11.49 -9.66
C PRO A 21 -17.25 -10.42 -10.76
N PHE A 22 -16.46 -10.57 -11.82
CA PHE A 22 -16.74 -9.85 -13.06
C PHE A 22 -18.04 -10.37 -13.68
N ILE A 23 -19.03 -9.48 -13.83
CA ILE A 23 -20.36 -9.82 -14.36
C ILE A 23 -20.60 -9.32 -15.80
N GLY A 24 -19.71 -8.49 -16.34
CA GLY A 24 -19.80 -7.94 -17.70
C GLY A 24 -19.14 -6.58 -17.80
N ALA A 25 -18.79 -6.14 -19.01
CA ALA A 25 -18.01 -4.90 -19.23
C ALA A 25 -18.76 -3.63 -18.81
N TYR A 26 -20.09 -3.65 -18.84
CA TYR A 26 -20.93 -2.47 -18.64
C TYR A 26 -21.87 -2.59 -17.41
N GLU A 27 -21.88 -3.75 -16.76
CA GLU A 27 -22.82 -4.06 -15.67
C GLU A 27 -22.59 -3.26 -14.38
N ASN A 28 -21.36 -2.75 -14.17
CA ASN A 28 -21.00 -1.96 -12.99
C ASN A 28 -20.90 -0.45 -13.30
N ILE A 29 -21.49 0.00 -14.40
CA ILE A 29 -21.55 1.44 -14.73
C ILE A 29 -22.60 2.11 -13.84
N GLY A 30 -22.22 3.24 -13.24
CA GLY A 30 -23.12 4.03 -12.42
C GLY A 30 -22.40 5.11 -11.64
N GLU A 31 -23.15 5.78 -10.77
CA GLU A 31 -22.60 6.82 -9.90
C GLU A 31 -21.78 6.19 -8.77
N VAL A 32 -20.55 6.68 -8.59
CA VAL A 32 -19.68 6.30 -7.48
C VAL A 32 -19.39 7.52 -6.61
N LYS A 33 -19.42 7.33 -5.29
CA LYS A 33 -19.02 8.37 -4.35
C LYS A 33 -17.50 8.38 -4.22
N LYS A 34 -16.88 9.52 -4.49
CA LYS A 34 -15.45 9.73 -4.25
C LYS A 34 -15.20 9.91 -2.76
N THR A 35 -14.19 9.22 -2.22
CA THR A 35 -13.72 9.42 -0.84
C THR A 35 -13.22 10.85 -0.64
N SER A 36 -13.66 11.49 0.44
CA SER A 36 -13.15 12.80 0.86
C SER A 36 -11.82 12.65 1.61
N VAL A 37 -10.96 13.67 1.48
CA VAL A 37 -9.69 13.74 2.19
C VAL A 37 -9.70 14.90 3.16
N LYS A 38 -9.16 14.68 4.38
CA LYS A 38 -8.99 15.75 5.36
C LYS A 38 -7.73 16.53 5.04
N ILE A 39 -7.89 17.80 4.67
CA ILE A 39 -6.78 18.71 4.36
C ILE A 39 -6.48 19.55 5.60
N LYS A 40 -5.21 19.68 5.97
CA LYS A 40 -4.74 20.57 7.04
C LYS A 40 -4.03 21.77 6.41
N SER A 41 -4.51 22.98 6.70
CA SER A 41 -3.81 24.21 6.37
C SER A 41 -2.62 24.43 7.32
N VAL A 42 -1.57 25.09 6.83
CA VAL A 42 -0.42 25.54 7.64
C VAL A 42 -0.47 27.04 7.81
N LYS A 43 -0.04 27.54 8.97
CA LYS A 43 0.05 28.98 9.20
C LYS A 43 1.27 29.58 8.49
N PRO A 44 1.24 30.86 8.08
CA PRO A 44 2.45 31.55 7.64
C PRO A 44 3.54 31.45 8.73
N GLY A 45 4.74 31.04 8.34
CA GLY A 45 5.88 30.81 9.25
C GLY A 45 6.04 29.37 9.74
N GLU A 46 5.06 28.48 9.56
CA GLU A 46 5.22 27.06 9.87
C GLU A 46 6.00 26.32 8.77
N ASN A 47 7.11 25.70 9.13
CA ASN A 47 7.94 24.93 8.20
C ASN A 47 7.44 23.48 8.07
N LYS A 48 7.38 22.98 6.82
CA LYS A 48 7.06 21.58 6.50
C LYS A 48 8.30 20.69 6.38
N VAL A 49 9.49 21.26 6.33
CA VAL A 49 10.75 20.52 6.32
C VAL A 49 10.96 19.91 7.71
N LEU A 50 11.29 18.62 7.73
CA LEU A 50 11.53 17.85 8.93
C LEU A 50 12.96 17.30 8.92
N PRO A 51 13.56 17.09 10.10
CA PRO A 51 14.97 16.72 10.19
C PRO A 51 15.23 15.24 9.85
N SER A 52 14.19 14.39 9.89
CA SER A 52 14.33 12.97 9.56
C SER A 52 13.04 12.35 9.01
N LEU A 53 13.18 11.16 8.40
CA LEU A 53 12.05 10.34 7.97
C LEU A 53 11.20 9.86 9.15
N ARG A 54 11.84 9.55 10.29
CA ARG A 54 11.18 9.19 11.54
C ARG A 54 10.25 10.31 12.02
N ASP A 55 10.71 11.56 12.01
CA ASP A 55 9.89 12.71 12.38
C ASP A 55 8.71 12.92 11.41
N ALA A 56 8.92 12.64 10.13
CA ALA A 56 7.86 12.70 9.13
C ALA A 56 6.77 11.65 9.39
N LEU A 57 7.17 10.41 9.68
CA LEU A 57 6.24 9.33 10.02
C LEU A 57 5.42 9.66 11.28
N LEU A 58 6.08 10.10 12.35
CA LEU A 58 5.43 10.47 13.61
C LEU A 58 4.48 11.65 13.43
N LYS A 59 4.89 12.71 12.70
CA LYS A 59 4.04 13.88 12.45
C LYS A 59 2.84 13.57 11.54
N CYS A 60 2.96 12.55 10.69
CA CYS A 60 1.87 12.02 9.89
C CYS A 60 0.90 11.12 10.69
N GLY A 61 1.22 10.78 11.94
CA GLY A 61 0.39 9.93 12.79
C GLY A 61 0.38 8.47 12.33
N ILE A 62 1.57 7.94 12.02
CA ILE A 62 1.73 6.51 11.77
C ILE A 62 1.38 5.70 13.03
N GLU A 63 0.66 4.60 12.85
CA GLU A 63 0.27 3.62 13.88
C GLU A 63 -0.10 2.32 13.16
N ASP A 64 -0.34 1.26 13.93
CA ASP A 64 -0.73 -0.04 13.38
C ASP A 64 -2.01 0.05 12.55
N GLY A 65 -2.10 -0.72 11.47
CA GLY A 65 -3.28 -0.78 10.60
C GLY A 65 -3.36 0.32 9.53
N LYS A 66 -2.41 1.25 9.48
CA LYS A 66 -2.35 2.33 8.47
C LYS A 66 -1.95 1.82 7.08
N THR A 67 -2.29 2.62 6.08
CA THR A 67 -1.89 2.40 4.68
C THR A 67 -0.84 3.41 4.25
N LEU A 68 0.29 2.92 3.74
CA LEU A 68 1.34 3.74 3.12
C LEU A 68 1.36 3.50 1.61
N SER A 69 1.43 4.58 0.82
CA SER A 69 1.43 4.49 -0.64
C SER A 69 2.72 4.97 -1.29
N PHE A 70 3.10 4.31 -2.39
CA PHE A 70 4.37 4.56 -3.08
C PHE A 70 4.21 4.58 -4.60
N HIS A 71 4.94 5.49 -5.24
CA HIS A 71 5.10 5.54 -6.69
C HIS A 71 6.41 4.84 -7.09
N HIS A 72 6.45 4.21 -8.26
CA HIS A 72 7.57 3.36 -8.68
C HIS A 72 8.46 3.96 -9.77
N HIS A 73 8.43 5.30 -9.95
CA HIS A 73 9.11 5.96 -11.07
C HIS A 73 10.63 5.78 -11.05
N LEU A 74 11.21 5.50 -9.88
CA LEU A 74 12.65 5.21 -9.73
C LEU A 74 13.02 3.77 -10.12
N ARG A 75 12.03 2.89 -10.36
CA ARG A 75 12.21 1.47 -10.71
C ARG A 75 13.18 0.78 -9.74
N ASN A 76 14.21 0.12 -10.26
CA ASN A 76 15.24 -0.56 -9.46
C ASN A 76 16.16 0.41 -8.67
N GLY A 77 16.06 1.72 -8.91
CA GLY A 77 16.73 2.75 -8.10
C GLY A 77 15.89 3.27 -6.95
N ASP A 78 14.71 2.68 -6.70
CA ASP A 78 13.85 3.11 -5.59
C ASP A 78 14.41 2.63 -4.24
N TYR A 79 14.85 3.59 -3.43
CA TYR A 79 15.22 3.39 -2.03
C TYR A 79 14.12 3.83 -1.06
N VAL A 80 13.13 4.59 -1.52
CA VAL A 80 12.15 5.27 -0.66
C VAL A 80 11.30 4.24 0.07
N LEU A 81 10.77 3.25 -0.65
CA LEU A 81 9.95 2.19 -0.04
C LEU A 81 10.73 1.46 1.06
N ASN A 82 11.96 1.04 0.77
CA ASN A 82 12.79 0.31 1.73
C ASN A 82 13.14 1.18 2.95
N MET A 83 13.55 2.43 2.74
CA MET A 83 13.88 3.35 3.84
C MET A 83 12.67 3.61 4.74
N VAL A 84 11.48 3.78 4.16
CA VAL A 84 10.25 4.02 4.93
C VAL A 84 9.86 2.80 5.76
N LEU A 85 9.84 1.61 5.16
CA LEU A 85 9.45 0.39 5.88
C LEU A 85 10.46 0.00 6.95
N GLU A 86 11.75 0.25 6.73
CA GLU A 86 12.78 0.05 7.73
C GLU A 86 12.57 0.96 8.95
N GLU A 87 12.28 2.25 8.74
CA GLU A 87 11.97 3.16 9.85
C GLU A 87 10.67 2.82 10.57
N VAL A 88 9.65 2.35 9.86
CA VAL A 88 8.41 1.82 10.46
C VAL A 88 8.73 0.61 11.34
N ALA A 89 9.55 -0.32 10.86
CA ALA A 89 9.97 -1.49 11.62
C ALA A 89 10.75 -1.10 12.89
N LYS A 90 11.67 -0.12 12.79
CA LYS A 90 12.42 0.42 13.94
C LYS A 90 11.54 1.13 14.97
N LEU A 91 10.40 1.68 14.55
CA LEU A 91 9.39 2.25 15.44
C LEU A 91 8.56 1.17 16.15
N GLY A 92 8.71 -0.11 15.79
CA GLY A 92 7.94 -1.22 16.34
C GLY A 92 6.51 -1.30 15.80
N ILE A 93 6.20 -0.55 14.74
CA ILE A 93 4.87 -0.47 14.15
C ILE A 93 4.63 -1.69 13.25
N LYS A 94 3.42 -2.24 13.32
CA LYS A 94 2.99 -3.45 12.61
C LYS A 94 1.71 -3.22 11.81
N ASP A 95 1.25 -4.26 11.13
CA ASP A 95 -0.02 -4.24 10.40
C ASP A 95 -0.13 -3.10 9.37
N ILE A 96 0.98 -2.79 8.68
CA ILE A 96 0.97 -1.79 7.61
C ILE A 96 0.46 -2.40 6.30
N LYS A 97 -0.41 -1.64 5.64
CA LYS A 97 -0.89 -1.93 4.30
C LYS A 97 -0.06 -1.13 3.30
N VAL A 98 0.63 -1.80 2.39
CA VAL A 98 1.46 -1.16 1.38
C VAL A 98 0.68 -1.03 0.08
N ALA A 99 0.39 0.21 -0.34
CA ALA A 99 -0.25 0.55 -1.59
C ALA A 99 0.80 1.08 -2.60
N ALA A 100 1.60 0.19 -3.15
CA ALA A 100 2.65 0.53 -4.11
C ALA A 100 2.13 0.35 -5.54
N SER A 101 2.23 1.38 -6.37
CA SER A 101 1.81 1.29 -7.78
C SER A 101 2.46 0.12 -8.54
N SER A 102 3.74 -0.19 -8.31
CA SER A 102 4.42 -1.42 -8.76
C SER A 102 5.55 -1.80 -7.78
N ILE A 103 5.95 -3.08 -7.75
CA ILE A 103 7.04 -3.61 -6.92
C ILE A 103 8.12 -4.24 -7.83
N PHE A 104 9.39 -3.92 -7.55
CA PHE A 104 10.57 -4.34 -8.31
C PHE A 104 11.57 -5.12 -7.45
N PRO A 105 12.57 -5.81 -8.06
CA PRO A 105 13.63 -6.52 -7.36
C PRO A 105 14.35 -5.76 -6.24
N CYS A 106 14.53 -4.44 -6.36
CA CYS A 106 15.15 -3.61 -5.32
C CYS A 106 14.37 -3.61 -4.00
N HIS A 107 13.08 -3.97 -4.03
CA HIS A 107 12.23 -4.08 -2.84
C HIS A 107 12.32 -5.44 -2.15
N ALA A 108 13.34 -6.25 -2.44
CA ALA A 108 13.57 -7.53 -1.76
C ALA A 108 13.48 -7.46 -0.21
N PRO A 109 13.93 -6.38 0.48
CA PRO A 109 13.76 -6.26 1.94
C PRO A 109 12.30 -6.31 2.42
N LEU A 110 11.32 -6.01 1.56
CA LEU A 110 9.89 -6.14 1.86
C LEU A 110 9.52 -7.54 2.37
N VAL A 111 10.20 -8.58 1.92
CA VAL A 111 9.97 -9.97 2.35
C VAL A 111 10.14 -10.12 3.86
N GLU A 112 11.17 -9.52 4.45
CA GLU A 112 11.41 -9.61 5.90
C GLU A 112 10.39 -8.78 6.69
N HIS A 113 9.95 -7.64 6.15
CA HIS A 113 8.87 -6.87 6.75
C HIS A 113 7.53 -7.62 6.73
N ILE A 114 7.27 -8.44 5.71
CA ILE A 114 6.10 -9.33 5.68
C ILE A 114 6.23 -10.41 6.75
N LYS A 115 7.37 -11.12 6.80
CA LYS A 115 7.59 -12.21 7.77
C LYS A 115 7.46 -11.76 9.22
N ASN A 116 7.94 -10.56 9.54
CA ASN A 116 7.92 -10.02 10.91
C ASN A 116 6.61 -9.30 11.28
N GLY A 117 5.63 -9.29 10.38
CA GLY A 117 4.31 -8.69 10.59
C GLY A 117 4.29 -7.16 10.51
N VAL A 118 5.36 -6.53 10.03
CA VAL A 118 5.38 -5.08 9.76
C VAL A 118 4.42 -4.77 8.62
N VAL A 119 4.43 -5.58 7.57
CA VAL A 119 3.52 -5.47 6.42
C VAL A 119 2.58 -6.67 6.39
N THR A 120 1.26 -6.42 6.38
CA THR A 120 0.23 -7.47 6.40
C THR A 120 -0.58 -7.52 5.11
N GLN A 121 -0.62 -6.44 4.33
CA GLN A 121 -1.35 -6.39 3.05
C GLN A 121 -0.58 -5.59 2.00
N ILE A 122 -0.72 -6.01 0.74
CA ILE A 122 -0.12 -5.34 -0.41
C ILE A 122 -1.20 -5.10 -1.47
N TYR A 123 -1.28 -3.85 -1.93
CA TYR A 123 -2.04 -3.43 -3.11
C TYR A 123 -1.04 -2.95 -4.15
N THR A 124 -0.93 -3.68 -5.26
CA THR A 124 -0.03 -3.32 -6.36
C THR A 124 -0.59 -3.73 -7.71
N ASN A 125 -0.21 -3.00 -8.77
CA ASN A 125 -0.59 -3.35 -10.13
C ASN A 125 0.31 -4.43 -10.72
N LEU A 126 1.62 -4.33 -10.46
CA LEU A 126 2.62 -5.24 -10.99
C LEU A 126 3.63 -5.59 -9.90
N TYR A 127 3.87 -6.89 -9.76
CA TYR A 127 5.00 -7.42 -9.00
C TYR A 127 5.97 -8.07 -9.99
N VAL A 128 7.23 -7.62 -9.97
CA VAL A 128 8.33 -8.26 -10.70
C VAL A 128 9.21 -8.96 -9.68
N GLY A 129 9.13 -10.29 -9.67
CA GLY A 129 9.95 -11.12 -8.77
C GLY A 129 11.43 -11.09 -9.12
N THR A 130 12.24 -11.52 -8.16
CA THR A 130 13.66 -11.77 -8.40
C THR A 130 13.83 -13.15 -9.01
N CYS A 131 14.48 -13.27 -10.17
CA CYS A 131 14.97 -14.56 -10.67
C CYS A 131 16.15 -15.02 -9.82
N ARG A 132 15.92 -15.55 -8.62
CA ARG A 132 16.92 -16.28 -7.83
C ARG A 132 16.25 -17.38 -7.04
#